data_AF-A0A947CIA8-F1
#
_entry.id   AF-A0A947CIA8-F1
#
_cell.length_a   1.000
_cell.length_b   1.000
_cell.length_c   1.000
_cell.angle_alpha   90.00
_cell.angle_beta   90.00
_cell.angle_gamma   90.00
#
_symmetry.space_group_name_H-M   'P 1'
#
loop_
_entity.id
_entity.type
_entity.pdbx_description
1 polymer ?
#
loop_
_entity_poly.entity_id
_entity_poly.type
_entity_poly.pdbx_seq_one_letter_code
_entity_poly.pdbx_strand_id
1 'polypeptide(L)'
;PGVLNLDGVEYDAGFATLRVPFQAVGSAAFSGPRLITSDTELTLLPLDLDVRQETSGVATTLMRFDVWNMNEVKLSGARRCVSCWDQVSLGVYDPPNHFLLETLQTDHGVMRIDGTAAADCIDSTPRAAWAIATRRLRIDGGADDAASTGVAAGAGFEAAVVRFDPVGGPPR
;
A
#
# COMPACT_ATOMS: atom_id res chain seq x y z
N PRO A 1 14.61 24.21 -9.71
CA PRO A 1 13.84 23.13 -9.04
C PRO A 1 12.40 23.20 -9.53
N GLY A 2 11.82 22.08 -9.93
CA GLY A 2 10.43 21.95 -10.35
C GLY A 2 9.54 21.44 -9.22
N VAL A 3 8.25 21.73 -9.31
CA VAL A 3 7.21 21.28 -8.37
C VAL A 3 5.99 20.83 -9.19
N LEU A 4 5.51 19.61 -8.94
CA LEU A 4 4.21 19.13 -9.39
C LEU A 4 3.25 19.17 -8.21
N ASN A 5 2.10 19.84 -8.37
CA ASN A 5 1.07 19.86 -7.34
C ASN A 5 0.07 18.74 -7.59
N LEU A 6 -0.11 17.87 -6.60
CA LEU A 6 -1.12 16.82 -6.56
C LEU A 6 -2.34 17.38 -5.81
N ASP A 7 -3.05 18.32 -6.43
CA ASP A 7 -4.12 19.11 -5.81
C ASP A 7 -5.52 18.83 -6.39
N GLY A 8 -5.61 17.91 -7.36
CA GLY A 8 -6.84 17.58 -8.07
C GLY A 8 -7.21 18.56 -9.17
N VAL A 9 -6.36 19.54 -9.49
CA VAL A 9 -6.59 20.51 -10.58
C VAL A 9 -5.87 20.06 -11.85
N GLU A 10 -4.55 19.97 -11.80
CA GLU A 10 -3.74 19.49 -12.93
C GLU A 10 -3.39 18.00 -12.78
N TYR A 11 -3.05 17.58 -11.56
CA TYR A 11 -2.79 16.18 -11.21
C TYR A 11 -3.68 15.75 -10.05
N ASP A 12 -4.04 14.47 -10.02
CA ASP A 12 -4.89 13.91 -8.97
C ASP A 12 -4.29 14.11 -7.58
N ALA A 13 -5.14 14.52 -6.64
CA ALA A 13 -4.79 14.56 -5.22
C ALA A 13 -4.70 13.16 -4.62
N GLY A 14 -4.02 13.05 -3.48
CA GLY A 14 -4.07 11.86 -2.65
C GLY A 14 -5.44 11.67 -2.01
N PHE A 15 -5.72 10.44 -1.57
CA PHE A 15 -6.84 10.20 -0.66
C PHE A 15 -6.38 10.37 0.79
N ALA A 16 -7.19 11.06 1.60
CA ALA A 16 -6.93 11.19 3.03
C ALA A 16 -7.10 9.85 3.78
N THR A 17 -7.90 8.95 3.22
CA THR A 17 -8.07 7.59 3.73
C THR A 17 -8.27 6.63 2.58
N LEU A 18 -7.50 5.54 2.56
CA LEU A 18 -7.63 4.49 1.55
C LEU A 18 -8.43 3.31 2.10
N ARG A 19 -9.26 2.70 1.26
CA ARG A 19 -9.93 1.43 1.51
C ARG A 19 -9.63 0.45 0.37
N VAL A 20 -9.14 -0.72 0.74
CA VAL A 20 -8.64 -1.71 -0.20
C VAL A 20 -9.26 -3.06 0.12
N PRO A 21 -10.08 -3.64 -0.78
CA PRO A 21 -10.50 -5.02 -0.65
C PRO A 21 -9.29 -5.94 -0.92
N PHE A 22 -9.19 -7.04 -0.17
CA PHE A 22 -8.15 -8.03 -0.37
C PHE A 22 -8.71 -9.45 -0.20
N GLN A 23 -8.02 -10.43 -0.79
CA GLN A 23 -8.23 -11.84 -0.48
C GLN A 23 -7.16 -12.29 0.51
N ALA A 24 -7.57 -13.03 1.54
CA ALA A 24 -6.66 -13.52 2.56
C ALA A 24 -5.59 -14.44 1.95
N VAL A 25 -4.38 -14.32 2.47
CA VAL A 25 -3.26 -15.15 2.01
C VAL A 25 -3.51 -16.60 2.42
N GLY A 26 -3.40 -17.49 1.43
CA GLY A 26 -3.68 -18.91 1.60
C GLY A 26 -5.11 -19.32 1.23
N SER A 27 -6.00 -18.37 0.95
CA SER A 27 -7.34 -18.66 0.45
C SER A 27 -7.29 -19.30 -0.95
N ALA A 28 -8.18 -20.25 -1.20
CA ALA A 28 -8.35 -20.82 -2.53
C ALA A 28 -8.96 -19.77 -3.48
N ALA A 29 -8.34 -19.58 -4.64
CA ALA A 29 -8.86 -18.69 -5.68
C ALA A 29 -9.87 -19.40 -6.59
N PHE A 30 -9.63 -20.69 -6.86
CA PHE A 30 -10.46 -21.55 -7.70
C PHE A 30 -10.43 -22.99 -7.17
N SER A 31 -11.55 -23.71 -7.36
CA SER A 31 -11.60 -25.15 -7.15
C SER A 31 -11.34 -25.88 -8.47
N GLY A 32 -10.39 -26.81 -8.47
CA GLY A 32 -10.04 -27.58 -9.67
C GLY A 32 -9.11 -28.75 -9.37
N PRO A 33 -8.59 -29.45 -10.40
CA PRO A 33 -7.66 -30.58 -10.22
C PRO A 33 -6.30 -30.15 -9.63
N ARG A 34 -6.01 -28.85 -9.58
CA ARG A 34 -4.86 -28.26 -8.90
C ARG A 34 -5.36 -27.20 -7.92
N LEU A 35 -4.70 -27.09 -6.78
CA LEU A 35 -4.94 -26.00 -5.86
C LEU A 35 -4.38 -24.71 -6.47
N ILE A 36 -5.23 -23.69 -6.54
CA ILE A 36 -4.84 -22.33 -6.90
C ILE A 36 -5.10 -21.47 -5.68
N THR A 37 -4.05 -20.90 -5.11
CA THR A 37 -4.14 -19.97 -3.99
C THR A 37 -4.05 -18.54 -4.49
N SER A 38 -4.67 -17.61 -3.76
CA SER A 38 -4.51 -16.19 -3.99
C SER A 38 -3.58 -15.60 -2.93
N ASP A 39 -2.71 -14.72 -3.38
CA ASP A 39 -2.00 -13.76 -2.56
C ASP A 39 -2.38 -12.34 -2.99
N THR A 40 -2.19 -11.37 -2.12
CA THR A 40 -2.35 -9.95 -2.42
C THR A 40 -1.03 -9.25 -2.14
N GLU A 41 -0.47 -8.62 -3.16
CA GLU A 41 0.66 -7.73 -3.03
C GLU A 41 0.16 -6.30 -2.92
N LEU A 42 0.61 -5.58 -1.91
CA LEU A 42 0.24 -4.20 -1.69
C LEU A 42 1.44 -3.31 -2.01
N THR A 43 1.24 -2.39 -2.95
CA THR A 43 2.17 -1.31 -3.25
C THR A 43 1.68 -0.05 -2.55
N LEU A 44 2.57 0.62 -1.83
CA LEU A 44 2.33 1.86 -1.10
C LEU A 44 3.36 2.91 -1.52
N LEU A 45 2.87 4.12 -1.76
CA LEU A 45 3.68 5.30 -2.05
C LEU A 45 3.17 6.46 -1.16
N PRO A 46 3.84 6.78 -0.04
CA PRO A 46 3.55 8.00 0.71
C PRO A 46 3.76 9.21 -0.22
N LEU A 47 2.84 10.17 -0.14
CA LEU A 47 2.88 11.37 -0.97
C LEU A 47 3.83 12.43 -0.39
N ASP A 48 3.92 13.59 -1.03
CA ASP A 48 4.88 14.67 -0.72
C ASP A 48 6.36 14.29 -1.04
N LEU A 49 6.57 13.77 -2.25
CA LEU A 49 7.85 13.21 -2.66
C LEU A 49 8.88 14.31 -2.96
N ASP A 50 10.12 14.09 -2.53
CA ASP A 50 11.26 14.91 -2.91
C ASP A 50 12.30 14.03 -3.60
N VAL A 51 12.30 14.09 -4.93
CA VAL A 51 13.17 13.28 -5.80
C VAL A 51 14.34 14.11 -6.36
N ARG A 52 14.66 15.23 -5.73
CA ARG A 52 15.85 16.04 -6.04
C ARG A 52 17.13 15.33 -5.60
N GLN A 53 18.27 15.70 -6.19
CA GLN A 53 19.55 15.01 -5.91
C GLN A 53 20.14 15.30 -4.52
N GLU A 54 19.83 16.46 -3.93
CA GLU A 54 20.32 16.84 -2.60
C GLU A 54 19.15 17.00 -1.62
N THR A 55 18.77 15.89 -1.00
CA THR A 55 17.72 15.83 0.02
C THR A 55 18.26 15.21 1.30
N SER A 56 17.64 15.54 2.42
CA SER A 56 17.97 15.00 3.75
C SER A 56 17.58 13.52 3.94
N GLY A 57 17.38 12.78 2.84
CA GLY A 57 16.81 11.43 2.83
C GLY A 57 15.30 11.42 2.57
N VAL A 58 14.79 10.22 2.36
CA VAL A 58 13.38 9.97 2.08
C VAL A 58 12.61 9.94 3.41
N ALA A 59 11.58 10.78 3.53
CA ALA A 59 10.70 10.73 4.69
C ALA A 59 10.02 9.37 4.81
N THR A 60 9.93 8.87 6.03
CA THR A 60 9.22 7.63 6.34
C THR A 60 7.81 7.97 6.86
N THR A 61 6.84 7.10 6.61
CA THR A 61 5.49 7.21 7.18
C THR A 61 5.10 5.86 7.76
N LEU A 62 4.51 5.85 8.97
CA LEU A 62 3.91 4.63 9.50
C LEU A 62 2.54 4.45 8.86
N MET A 63 2.39 3.42 8.04
CA MET A 63 1.11 2.97 7.52
C MET A 63 0.45 2.09 8.57
N ARG A 64 -0.72 2.52 9.05
CA ARG A 64 -1.56 1.75 9.97
C ARG A 64 -2.70 1.10 9.20
N PHE A 65 -2.95 -0.17 9.50
CA PHE A 65 -3.99 -0.95 8.87
C PHE A 65 -5.05 -1.30 9.90
N ASP A 66 -6.26 -0.81 9.67
CA ASP A 66 -7.45 -1.39 10.28
C ASP A 66 -8.04 -2.41 9.30
N VAL A 67 -8.23 -3.64 9.74
CA VAL A 67 -8.69 -4.75 8.91
C VAL A 67 -10.09 -5.16 9.36
N TRP A 68 -10.99 -5.39 8.40
CA TRP A 68 -12.30 -5.99 8.65
C TRP A 68 -12.42 -7.27 7.83
N ASN A 69 -12.87 -8.33 8.47
CA ASN A 69 -13.21 -9.58 7.80
C ASN A 69 -14.64 -9.52 7.20
N MET A 70 -15.07 -10.56 6.51
CA MET A 70 -16.41 -10.57 5.86
C MET A 70 -17.58 -10.46 6.85
N ASN A 71 -17.34 -10.75 8.13
CA ASN A 71 -18.34 -10.68 9.19
C ASN A 71 -18.30 -9.32 9.93
N GLU A 72 -17.65 -8.32 9.34
CA GLU A 72 -17.45 -6.98 9.90
C GLU A 72 -16.70 -6.96 11.26
N VAL A 73 -15.98 -8.03 11.58
CA VAL A 73 -15.12 -8.07 12.77
C VAL A 73 -13.87 -7.25 12.50
N LYS A 74 -13.66 -6.20 13.30
CA LYS A 74 -12.47 -5.36 13.23
C LYS A 74 -11.28 -6.04 13.89
N LEU A 75 -10.18 -6.14 13.14
CA LEU A 75 -8.87 -6.63 13.56
C LEU A 75 -7.87 -5.49 13.39
N SER A 76 -7.21 -5.07 14.46
CA SER A 76 -6.28 -3.94 14.47
C SER A 76 -4.90 -4.38 14.96
N GLY A 77 -3.87 -3.65 14.55
CA GLY A 77 -2.50 -3.85 15.03
C GLY A 77 -1.47 -4.04 13.92
N ALA A 78 -1.92 -4.41 12.72
CA ALA A 78 -1.08 -4.42 11.53
C ALA A 78 -0.57 -3.01 11.21
N ARG A 79 0.74 -2.88 11.03
CA ARG A 79 1.41 -1.61 10.75
C ARG A 79 2.72 -1.84 10.00
N ARG A 80 3.18 -0.86 9.23
CA ARG A 80 4.43 -0.94 8.46
C ARG A 80 5.02 0.44 8.23
N CYS A 81 6.32 0.59 8.47
CA CYS A 81 7.05 1.80 8.07
C CYS A 81 7.31 1.75 6.56
N VAL A 82 6.94 2.81 5.84
CA VAL A 82 7.11 2.92 4.39
C VAL A 82 7.89 4.19 4.05
N SER A 83 8.89 4.06 3.18
CA SER A 83 9.67 5.18 2.64
C SER A 83 9.72 5.05 1.12
N CYS A 84 9.42 6.13 0.38
CA CYS A 84 9.33 6.12 -1.08
C CYS A 84 8.35 5.06 -1.59
N TRP A 85 8.85 3.90 -2.02
CA TRP A 85 8.09 2.85 -2.67
C TRP A 85 8.24 1.58 -1.86
N ASP A 86 7.13 1.03 -1.39
CA ASP A 86 7.09 -0.27 -0.72
C ASP A 86 6.08 -1.16 -1.44
N GLN A 87 6.55 -2.29 -1.97
CA GLN A 87 5.72 -3.28 -2.65
C GLN A 87 6.04 -4.64 -2.05
N VAL A 88 5.06 -5.21 -1.35
CA VAL A 88 5.27 -6.46 -0.62
C VAL A 88 3.97 -7.26 -0.49
N SER A 89 4.10 -8.59 -0.46
CA SER A 89 2.98 -9.49 -0.17
C SER A 89 2.42 -9.21 1.22
N LEU A 90 1.09 -9.18 1.36
CA LEU A 90 0.42 -9.07 2.66
C LEU A 90 0.80 -10.24 3.59
N GLY A 91 1.23 -11.38 3.03
CA GLY A 91 1.62 -12.56 3.80
C GLY A 91 2.89 -12.40 4.63
N VAL A 92 3.73 -11.40 4.33
CA VAL A 92 5.01 -11.17 5.02
C VAL A 92 4.98 -9.98 5.98
N TYR A 93 3.81 -9.42 6.26
CA TYR A 93 3.67 -8.35 7.23
C TYR A 93 3.98 -8.84 8.65
N ASP A 94 4.52 -7.94 9.47
CA ASP A 94 4.89 -8.22 10.86
C ASP A 94 3.66 -8.58 11.72
N PRO A 95 3.83 -9.41 12.76
CA PRO A 95 2.75 -9.70 13.71
C PRO A 95 2.22 -8.45 14.45
N PRO A 96 0.89 -8.33 14.68
CA PRO A 96 -0.13 -9.28 14.25
C PRO A 96 -0.49 -9.11 12.76
N ASN A 97 -0.32 -10.19 11.99
CA ASN A 97 -0.66 -10.20 10.57
C ASN A 97 -2.07 -10.72 10.38
N HIS A 98 -3.04 -9.81 10.20
CA HIS A 98 -4.45 -10.12 10.00
C HIS A 98 -4.84 -10.34 8.53
N PHE A 99 -3.87 -10.43 7.62
CA PHE A 99 -4.11 -10.70 6.20
C PHE A 99 -4.03 -12.19 5.86
N LEU A 100 -3.57 -13.03 6.79
CA LEU A 100 -3.51 -14.48 6.64
C LEU A 100 -4.90 -15.08 6.85
N LEU A 101 -5.26 -16.12 6.09
CA LEU A 101 -6.54 -16.82 6.27
C LEU A 101 -6.76 -17.29 7.72
N GLU A 102 -5.70 -17.80 8.35
CA GLU A 102 -5.73 -18.30 9.73
C GLU A 102 -5.99 -17.22 10.79
N THR A 103 -5.69 -15.95 10.51
CA THR A 103 -5.92 -14.85 11.46
C THR A 103 -7.13 -14.00 11.07
N LEU A 104 -7.47 -13.91 9.78
CA LEU A 104 -8.64 -13.19 9.27
C LEU A 104 -9.94 -13.97 9.51
N GLN A 105 -9.86 -15.31 9.47
CA GLN A 105 -10.97 -16.25 9.66
C GLN A 105 -12.04 -16.22 8.55
N THR A 106 -11.81 -15.48 7.46
CA THR A 106 -12.66 -15.46 6.26
C THR A 106 -11.79 -15.33 5.01
N ASP A 107 -12.31 -15.69 3.83
CA ASP A 107 -11.52 -15.66 2.58
C ASP A 107 -11.20 -14.23 2.11
N HIS A 108 -12.03 -13.25 2.45
CA HIS A 108 -11.89 -11.87 2.01
C HIS A 108 -11.91 -10.89 3.20
N GLY A 109 -11.41 -9.70 2.95
CA GLY A 109 -11.50 -8.59 3.89
C GLY A 109 -11.39 -7.25 3.20
N VAL A 110 -11.56 -6.20 4.00
CA VAL A 110 -11.28 -4.82 3.60
C VAL A 110 -10.30 -4.24 4.59
N MET A 111 -9.26 -3.59 4.10
CA MET A 111 -8.36 -2.81 4.94
C MET A 111 -8.60 -1.31 4.73
N ARG A 112 -8.51 -0.55 5.82
CA ARG A 112 -8.31 0.90 5.80
C ARG A 112 -6.85 1.18 6.05
N ILE A 113 -6.28 2.10 5.29
CA ILE A 113 -4.87 2.51 5.42
C ILE A 113 -4.84 3.98 5.79
N ASP A 114 -4.15 4.28 6.89
CA ASP A 114 -3.89 5.64 7.35
C ASP A 114 -2.38 5.86 7.53
N GLY A 115 -1.85 6.93 6.94
CA GLY A 115 -0.46 7.34 7.11
C GLY A 115 -0.29 8.24 8.33
N THR A 116 0.51 7.81 9.30
CA THR A 116 0.70 8.50 10.58
C THR A 116 2.19 8.68 10.89
N ALA A 117 2.52 9.63 11.76
CA ALA A 117 3.85 9.68 12.36
C ALA A 117 3.95 8.67 13.51
N ALA A 118 5.10 8.03 13.65
CA ALA A 118 5.42 7.20 14.80
C ALA A 118 6.91 7.24 15.15
N ALA A 119 7.22 7.16 16.44
CA ALA A 119 8.61 7.12 16.92
C ALA A 119 9.37 5.86 16.48
N ASP A 120 8.64 4.77 16.18
CA ASP A 120 9.20 3.49 15.73
C ASP A 120 9.71 3.56 14.28
N CYS A 121 9.34 4.59 13.51
CA CYS A 121 9.83 4.82 12.16
C CYS A 121 10.78 6.02 12.17
N ILE A 122 11.99 5.87 11.63
CA ILE A 122 12.98 6.95 11.57
C ILE A 122 12.43 8.14 10.75
N ASP A 123 12.54 9.35 11.30
CA ASP A 123 12.09 10.60 10.68
C ASP A 123 10.64 10.55 10.15
N SER A 124 9.76 9.91 10.94
CA SER A 124 8.39 9.65 10.54
C SER A 124 7.55 10.93 10.46
N THR A 125 6.88 11.13 9.33
CA THR A 125 5.90 12.21 9.14
C THR A 125 4.56 11.65 8.67
N PRO A 126 3.42 12.22 9.11
CA PRO A 126 2.11 11.80 8.61
C PRO A 126 1.96 12.26 7.16
N ARG A 127 1.56 11.35 6.29
CA ARG A 127 1.40 11.60 4.85
C ARG A 127 0.27 10.73 4.32
N ALA A 128 -0.61 11.29 3.48
CA ALA A 128 -1.42 10.47 2.59
C ALA A 128 -0.55 9.53 1.75
N ALA A 129 -1.17 8.49 1.21
CA ALA A 129 -0.50 7.54 0.33
C ALA A 129 -1.36 7.23 -0.89
N TRP A 130 -0.73 6.82 -1.98
CA TRP A 130 -1.37 5.98 -2.98
C TRP A 130 -1.14 4.52 -2.65
N ALA A 131 -2.14 3.71 -2.99
CA ALA A 131 -2.07 2.26 -2.81
C ALA A 131 -2.60 1.53 -4.04
N ILE A 132 -1.91 0.45 -4.39
CA ILE A 132 -2.30 -0.48 -5.44
C ILE A 132 -2.27 -1.87 -4.83
N ALA A 133 -3.37 -2.61 -4.95
CA ALA A 133 -3.43 -4.01 -4.56
C ALA A 133 -3.41 -4.88 -5.82
N THR A 134 -2.37 -5.69 -5.94
CA THR A 134 -2.23 -6.65 -7.02
C THR A 134 -2.53 -8.03 -6.47
N ARG A 135 -3.57 -8.67 -6.99
CA ARG A 135 -3.88 -10.06 -6.71
C ARG A 135 -2.93 -10.94 -7.50
N ARG A 136 -2.21 -11.83 -6.83
CA ARG A 136 -1.31 -12.82 -7.43
C ARG A 136 -1.90 -14.21 -7.23
N LEU A 137 -2.11 -14.94 -8.32
CA LEU A 137 -2.57 -16.31 -8.28
C LEU A 137 -1.38 -17.25 -8.33
N ARG A 138 -1.29 -18.19 -7.39
CA ARG A 138 -0.25 -19.22 -7.35
C ARG A 138 -0.87 -20.58 -7.62
N ILE A 139 -0.43 -21.23 -8.68
CA ILE A 139 -0.84 -22.59 -9.06
C ILE A 139 0.16 -23.60 -8.52
N ASP A 140 -0.32 -24.64 -7.83
CA ASP A 140 0.52 -25.77 -7.43
C ASP A 140 1.22 -26.40 -8.65
N GLY A 141 2.56 -26.48 -8.58
CA GLY A 141 3.42 -26.91 -9.69
C GLY A 141 4.34 -25.82 -10.26
N GLY A 142 4.17 -24.55 -9.86
CA GLY A 142 5.30 -23.63 -9.69
C GLY A 142 5.70 -22.68 -10.83
N ALA A 143 4.87 -22.42 -11.85
CA ALA A 143 5.29 -21.53 -12.94
C ALA A 143 4.28 -20.46 -13.40
N ASP A 144 3.01 -20.52 -13.00
CA ASP A 144 1.99 -19.63 -13.56
C ASP A 144 1.50 -18.64 -12.49
N ASP A 145 2.02 -17.41 -12.56
CA ASP A 145 1.51 -16.26 -11.81
C ASP A 145 0.58 -15.44 -12.72
N ALA A 146 -0.71 -15.42 -12.42
CA ALA A 146 -1.63 -14.46 -13.02
C ALA A 146 -1.85 -13.32 -12.04
N ALA A 147 -1.58 -12.09 -12.50
CA ALA A 147 -1.75 -10.88 -11.72
C ALA A 147 -2.95 -10.07 -12.23
N SER A 148 -3.83 -9.65 -11.32
CA SER A 148 -4.82 -8.61 -11.61
C SER A 148 -4.67 -7.45 -10.63
N THR A 149 -4.72 -6.23 -11.14
CA THR A 149 -4.46 -5.04 -10.35
C THR A 149 -5.75 -4.29 -10.07
N GLY A 150 -6.02 -4.03 -8.79
CA GLY A 150 -7.04 -3.09 -8.34
C GLY A 150 -6.37 -1.83 -7.80
N VAL A 151 -6.82 -0.66 -8.25
CA VAL A 151 -6.43 0.61 -7.62
C VAL A 151 -7.25 0.76 -6.34
N ALA A 152 -6.61 1.20 -5.25
CA ALA A 152 -7.31 1.50 -4.02
C ALA A 152 -8.40 2.57 -4.24
N ALA A 153 -9.57 2.37 -3.65
CA ALA A 153 -10.57 3.42 -3.55
C ALA A 153 -10.30 4.21 -2.26
N GLY A 154 -10.56 5.51 -2.26
CA GLY A 154 -10.35 6.32 -1.06
C GLY A 154 -11.47 7.32 -0.81
N ALA A 155 -11.42 7.90 0.38
CA ALA A 155 -12.33 8.96 0.83
C ALA A 155 -11.54 10.19 1.27
N GLY A 156 -12.10 11.37 0.95
CA GLY A 156 -11.43 12.64 1.18
C GLY A 156 -10.28 12.88 0.20
N PHE A 157 -9.77 14.11 0.19
CA PHE A 157 -8.64 14.52 -0.64
C PHE A 157 -7.56 15.13 0.24
N GLU A 158 -6.31 14.77 -0.04
CA GLU A 158 -5.14 15.33 0.62
C GLU A 158 -4.19 15.83 -0.46
N ALA A 159 -3.95 17.13 -0.47
CA ALA A 159 -3.04 17.75 -1.41
C ALA A 159 -1.60 17.36 -1.08
N ALA A 160 -0.81 17.09 -2.10
CA ALA A 160 0.60 16.75 -1.96
C ALA A 160 1.43 17.38 -3.07
N VAL A 161 2.75 17.27 -2.99
CA VAL A 161 3.65 17.78 -4.02
C VAL A 161 4.72 16.77 -4.40
N VAL A 162 5.23 16.85 -5.64
CA VAL A 162 6.45 16.16 -6.06
C VAL A 162 7.48 17.22 -6.43
N ARG A 163 8.61 17.25 -5.72
CA ARG A 163 9.73 18.15 -6.00
C ARG A 163 10.79 17.41 -6.80
N PHE A 164 11.28 18.02 -7.88
CA PHE A 164 12.24 17.38 -8.78
C PHE A 164 13.25 18.37 -9.35
N ASP A 165 14.37 17.86 -9.85
CA ASP A 165 15.36 18.64 -10.59
C ASP A 165 15.09 18.48 -12.10
N PRO A 166 14.70 19.54 -12.82
CA PRO A 166 14.42 19.44 -14.24
C PRO A 166 15.70 19.14 -15.04
N VAL A 167 15.59 18.25 -16.02
CA VAL A 167 16.69 17.92 -16.93
C VAL A 167 17.06 19.18 -17.74
N GLY A 168 18.31 19.65 -17.61
CA GLY A 168 18.83 20.81 -18.36
C GLY A 168 18.94 22.13 -17.59
N GLY A 169 18.78 22.13 -16.26
CA GLY A 169 19.21 23.28 -15.44
C GLY A 169 20.74 23.49 -15.57
N PRO A 170 21.24 24.74 -15.42
CA PRO A 170 22.68 24.99 -15.52
C PRO A 170 23.42 24.12 -14.49
N PRO A 171 24.60 23.56 -14.83
CA PRO A 171 25.45 22.90 -13.85
C PRO A 171 25.72 23.92 -12.73
N ARG A 172 25.53 23.48 -11.48
CA ARG A 172 25.92 24.25 -10.31
C ARG A 172 27.44 24.31 -10.19
#